data_AF-I2NHB2-F1
#
_entry.id   AF-I2NHB2-F1
#
_cell.length_a   1.000
_cell.length_b   1.000
_cell.length_c   1.000
_cell.angle_alpha   90.00
_cell.angle_beta   90.00
_cell.angle_gamma   90.00
#
_symmetry.space_group_name_H-M   'P 1'
#
loop_
_entity.id
_entity.type
_entity.pdbx_description
1 polymer ?
#
loop_
_entity_poly.entity_id
_entity_poly.type
_entity_poly.pdbx_seq_one_letter_code
_entity_poly.pdbx_strand_id
1 'polypeptide(L)'
;MKKTLKILFVIFFVFPFVIGVIKSLTSSNGEGKSQNQNKDETERTLSQSDFEKVYLPMTKKAYPKAHKKWGDDGFHKINALAYDAAKLAYQSKRCDEIIDVSLSDNQSEPKSRIVFFVDCKNKERFYISENDIKSKLTVQSVKEKFGKIGQYEYYRYCLDMVKKRANFPATVDSSIFNKIVRPSVTGDIVVQLEFSAKNAFGVEGKYNAECSFYEHNRTADIKITEIK
;
A
#
# COMPACT_ATOMS: atom_id res chain seq x y z
N MET A 1 -3.09 -2.38 51.98
CA MET A 1 -3.19 -3.67 52.70
C MET A 1 -4.09 -4.61 51.91
N LYS A 2 -3.59 -5.83 51.61
CA LYS A 2 -4.31 -7.13 51.48
C LYS A 2 -5.51 -7.20 50.50
N LYS A 3 -5.60 -8.10 49.51
CA LYS A 3 -5.00 -9.43 49.32
C LYS A 3 -5.10 -9.84 47.84
N THR A 4 -4.03 -10.46 47.36
CA THR A 4 -3.97 -11.30 46.16
C THR A 4 -4.63 -12.66 46.42
N LEU A 5 -5.34 -13.21 45.43
CA LEU A 5 -5.77 -14.60 45.43
C LEU A 5 -5.17 -15.30 44.20
N LYS A 6 -4.11 -16.08 44.44
CA LYS A 6 -3.52 -17.02 43.49
C LYS A 6 -4.32 -18.33 43.57
N ILE A 7 -4.72 -18.88 42.45
CA ILE A 7 -5.19 -20.26 42.35
C ILE A 7 -4.23 -21.00 41.41
N LEU A 8 -3.41 -21.88 41.99
CA LEU A 8 -2.69 -22.93 41.28
C LEU A 8 -3.66 -24.08 41.04
N PHE A 9 -3.77 -24.55 39.79
CA PHE A 9 -4.21 -25.91 39.50
C PHE A 9 -3.02 -26.68 38.91
N VAL A 10 -2.38 -27.45 39.77
CA VAL A 10 -1.48 -28.54 39.39
C VAL A 10 -2.37 -29.77 39.25
N ILE A 11 -2.53 -30.29 38.03
CA ILE A 11 -3.07 -31.63 37.82
C ILE A 11 -2.01 -32.44 37.08
N PHE A 12 -1.41 -33.33 37.86
CA PHE A 12 -0.62 -34.48 37.46
C PHE A 12 -1.47 -35.39 36.56
N PHE A 13 -1.07 -35.58 35.29
CA PHE A 13 -1.43 -36.79 34.54
C PHE A 13 -0.14 -37.48 34.12
N VAL A 14 0.30 -38.39 35.00
CA VAL A 14 1.21 -39.48 34.67
C VAL A 14 0.36 -40.56 33.99
N PHE A 15 0.56 -40.83 32.70
CA PHE A 15 0.29 -42.15 32.12
C PHE A 15 1.27 -42.42 30.97
N PRO A 16 1.65 -43.70 30.75
CA PRO A 16 3.02 -44.10 30.50
C PRO A 16 3.35 -44.32 29.02
N PHE A 17 4.64 -44.12 28.75
CA PHE A 17 5.52 -44.89 27.89
C PHE A 17 4.91 -46.18 27.28
N VAL A 18 4.66 -46.17 25.98
CA VAL A 18 4.63 -47.39 25.16
C VAL A 18 5.72 -47.23 24.12
N ILE A 19 6.85 -47.89 24.37
CA ILE A 19 7.89 -48.15 23.38
C ILE A 19 7.32 -49.16 22.39
N GLY A 20 7.13 -48.75 21.14
CA GLY A 20 6.92 -49.64 20.00
C GLY A 20 8.16 -49.70 19.12
N VAL A 21 9.08 -50.61 19.42
CA VAL A 21 10.18 -50.98 18.51
C VAL A 21 9.62 -51.96 17.48
N ILE A 22 9.38 -51.51 16.25
CA ILE A 22 9.24 -52.41 15.10
C ILE A 22 10.57 -52.37 14.35
N LYS A 23 11.38 -53.40 14.59
CA LYS A 23 12.62 -53.70 13.86
C LYS A 23 12.24 -54.63 12.71
N SER A 24 12.09 -54.10 11.50
CA SER A 24 12.03 -54.92 10.28
C SER A 24 13.38 -54.82 9.58
N LEU A 25 14.13 -55.92 9.63
CA LEU A 25 15.30 -56.15 8.79
C LEU A 25 14.82 -56.62 7.42
N THR A 26 15.09 -55.86 6.37
CA THR A 26 15.47 -56.41 5.07
C THR A 26 16.40 -55.42 4.36
N SER A 27 17.54 -55.95 3.95
CA SER A 27 18.65 -55.26 3.31
C SER A 27 18.47 -55.22 1.79
N SER A 28 18.63 -54.06 1.17
CA SER A 28 19.33 -53.94 -0.12
C SER A 28 19.77 -52.50 -0.37
N ASN A 29 21.06 -52.37 -0.68
CA ASN A 29 21.84 -51.16 -1.00
C ASN A 29 21.12 -50.03 -1.75
N GLY A 30 21.38 -48.81 -1.30
CA GLY A 30 21.19 -47.57 -2.06
C GLY A 30 21.66 -46.39 -1.24
N GLU A 31 22.91 -45.94 -1.45
CA GLU A 31 23.41 -44.69 -0.90
C GLU A 31 22.52 -43.53 -1.36
N GLY A 32 21.83 -42.88 -0.41
CA GLY A 32 21.01 -41.71 -0.65
C GLY A 32 21.15 -40.75 0.52
N LYS A 33 22.00 -39.74 0.35
CA LYS A 33 22.27 -38.67 1.31
C LYS A 33 20.98 -38.06 1.86
N SER A 34 20.96 -37.92 3.18
CA SER A 34 20.16 -36.96 3.96
C SER A 34 19.93 -35.65 3.22
N GLN A 35 18.67 -35.23 3.11
CA GLN A 35 18.34 -33.80 3.11
C GLN A 35 17.16 -33.54 4.04
N ASN A 36 17.51 -33.11 5.26
CA ASN A 36 16.75 -32.13 6.02
C ASN A 36 16.28 -31.01 5.10
N GLN A 37 14.97 -30.87 4.89
CA GLN A 37 14.41 -29.64 4.36
C GLN A 37 14.34 -28.60 5.48
N ASN A 38 15.49 -28.01 5.79
CA ASN A 38 15.50 -26.62 6.24
C ASN A 38 15.18 -25.78 5.02
N LYS A 39 13.92 -25.32 4.89
CA LYS A 39 13.59 -24.19 4.02
C LYS A 39 14.29 -22.97 4.61
N ASP A 40 15.49 -22.73 4.12
CA ASP A 40 16.18 -21.46 4.28
C ASP A 40 15.29 -20.37 3.69
N GLU A 41 14.66 -19.58 4.56
CA GLU A 41 14.00 -18.34 4.19
C GLU A 41 15.12 -17.32 3.97
N THR A 42 15.84 -17.46 2.85
CA THR A 42 16.91 -16.53 2.48
C THR A 42 16.31 -15.12 2.43
N GLU A 43 16.75 -14.24 3.32
CA GLU A 43 16.26 -12.88 3.45
C GLU A 43 16.42 -12.16 2.10
N ARG A 44 15.30 -11.81 1.46
CA ARG A 44 15.30 -11.15 0.16
C ARG A 44 15.98 -9.79 0.29
N THR A 45 17.15 -9.63 -0.30
CA THR A 45 17.98 -8.42 -0.15
C THR A 45 18.03 -7.65 -1.47
N LEU A 46 17.76 -6.34 -1.42
CA LEU A 46 17.90 -5.44 -2.57
C LEU A 46 19.37 -5.04 -2.71
N SER A 47 19.99 -5.34 -3.86
CA SER A 47 21.38 -4.93 -4.10
C SER A 47 21.47 -3.42 -4.33
N GLN A 48 22.58 -2.81 -3.91
CA GLN A 48 22.84 -1.38 -4.12
C GLN A 48 22.87 -1.05 -5.63
N SER A 49 23.47 -1.91 -6.44
CA SER A 49 23.55 -1.72 -7.90
C SER A 49 22.20 -1.78 -8.60
N ASP A 50 21.23 -2.54 -8.08
CA ASP A 50 19.88 -2.56 -8.65
C ASP A 50 19.09 -1.33 -8.25
N PHE A 51 19.26 -0.86 -7.00
CA PHE A 51 18.68 0.40 -6.55
C PHE A 51 19.17 1.59 -7.39
N GLU A 52 20.47 1.67 -7.68
CA GLU A 52 21.04 2.77 -8.47
C GLU A 52 20.52 2.84 -9.92
N LYS A 53 19.98 1.75 -10.47
CA LYS A 53 19.35 1.74 -11.81
C LYS A 53 17.95 2.34 -11.82
N VAL A 54 17.27 2.34 -10.67
CA VAL A 54 15.84 2.70 -10.54
C VAL A 54 15.63 3.97 -9.72
N TYR A 55 16.71 4.56 -9.22
CA TYR A 55 16.69 5.80 -8.45
C TYR A 55 17.59 6.85 -9.08
N LEU A 56 17.03 8.01 -9.42
CA LEU A 56 17.79 9.19 -9.83
C LEU A 56 17.96 10.12 -8.63
N PRO A 57 19.18 10.29 -8.07
CA PRO A 57 19.40 11.17 -6.93
C PRO A 57 18.91 12.59 -7.18
N MET A 58 18.22 13.15 -6.18
CA MET A 58 17.74 14.52 -6.26
C MET A 58 18.90 15.50 -6.17
N THR A 59 19.12 16.25 -7.24
CA THR A 59 20.11 17.34 -7.31
C THR A 59 19.43 18.61 -7.81
N LYS A 60 19.96 19.78 -7.44
CA LYS A 60 19.44 21.08 -7.92
C LYS A 60 19.38 21.14 -9.45
N LYS A 61 20.35 20.55 -10.13
CA LYS A 61 20.41 20.51 -11.60
C LYS A 61 19.29 19.65 -12.20
N ALA A 62 19.06 18.46 -11.66
CA ALA A 62 18.02 17.56 -12.17
C ALA A 62 16.60 18.03 -11.76
N TYR A 63 16.45 18.62 -10.59
CA TYR A 63 15.15 18.98 -10.01
C TYR A 63 15.10 20.42 -9.46
N PRO A 64 15.28 21.45 -10.31
CA PRO A 64 15.37 22.85 -9.84
C PRO A 64 14.09 23.34 -9.14
N LYS A 65 12.92 22.91 -9.61
CA LYS A 65 11.63 23.26 -8.98
C LYS A 65 11.45 22.63 -7.61
N ALA A 66 11.81 21.36 -7.46
CA ALA A 66 11.75 20.69 -6.17
C ALA A 66 12.82 21.24 -5.21
N HIS A 67 14.01 21.60 -5.72
CA HIS A 67 15.07 22.20 -4.91
C HIS A 67 14.63 23.52 -4.30
N LYS A 68 13.90 24.36 -5.06
CA LYS A 68 13.31 25.59 -4.52
C LYS A 68 12.38 25.35 -3.33
N LYS A 69 11.71 24.19 -3.26
CA LYS A 69 10.79 23.82 -2.16
C LYS A 69 11.52 23.17 -0.99
N TRP A 70 12.48 22.29 -1.28
CA TRP A 70 13.10 21.38 -0.31
C TRP A 70 14.47 21.85 0.19
N GLY A 71 15.18 22.66 -0.59
CA GLY A 71 16.54 23.07 -0.31
C GLY A 71 17.55 21.90 -0.36
N ASP A 72 18.81 22.22 -0.08
CA ASP A 72 19.90 21.24 -0.05
C ASP A 72 19.70 20.20 1.06
N ASP A 73 19.31 20.65 2.26
CA ASP A 73 19.06 19.75 3.40
C ASP A 73 17.93 18.76 3.12
N GLY A 74 16.86 19.23 2.47
CA GLY A 74 15.74 18.38 2.06
C GLY A 74 16.20 17.32 1.05
N PHE A 75 16.97 17.71 0.04
CA PHE A 75 17.50 16.77 -0.95
C PHE A 75 18.48 15.77 -0.34
N HIS A 76 19.37 16.21 0.55
CA HIS A 76 20.28 15.31 1.26
C HIS A 76 19.49 14.26 2.04
N LYS A 77 18.45 14.68 2.78
CA LYS A 77 17.59 13.78 3.55
C LYS A 77 16.81 12.82 2.66
N ILE A 78 16.24 13.31 1.55
CA ILE A 78 15.49 12.47 0.60
C ILE A 78 16.42 11.41 -0.01
N ASN A 79 17.60 11.80 -0.49
CA ASN A 79 18.57 10.88 -1.08
C ASN A 79 19.02 9.80 -0.09
N ALA A 80 19.19 10.16 1.19
CA ALA A 80 19.60 9.23 2.24
C ALA A 80 18.51 8.18 2.57
N LEU A 81 17.23 8.49 2.36
CA LEU A 81 16.10 7.62 2.72
C LEU A 81 15.61 6.73 1.57
N ALA A 82 15.95 7.08 0.32
CA ALA A 82 15.38 6.42 -0.86
C ALA A 82 15.68 4.91 -0.93
N TYR A 83 16.90 4.48 -0.55
CA TYR A 83 17.26 3.07 -0.53
C TYR A 83 16.41 2.27 0.48
N ASP A 84 16.21 2.82 1.69
CA ASP A 84 15.42 2.15 2.71
C ASP A 84 13.94 2.03 2.32
N ALA A 85 13.40 3.04 1.62
CA ALA A 85 12.07 2.95 1.04
C ALA A 85 11.97 1.79 0.02
N ALA A 86 12.91 1.73 -0.92
CA ALA A 86 12.99 0.65 -1.91
C ALA A 86 13.11 -0.73 -1.24
N LYS A 87 13.95 -0.83 -0.22
CA LYS A 87 14.17 -2.06 0.55
C LYS A 87 12.88 -2.54 1.22
N LEU A 88 12.12 -1.67 1.87
CA LEU A 88 10.85 -2.02 2.51
C LEU A 88 9.82 -2.57 1.49
N ALA A 89 9.69 -1.93 0.32
CA ALA A 89 8.82 -2.42 -0.74
C ALA A 89 9.25 -3.83 -1.21
N TYR A 90 10.55 -4.05 -1.41
CA TYR A 90 11.10 -5.33 -1.83
C TYR A 90 10.86 -6.45 -0.80
N GLN A 91 11.02 -6.13 0.48
CA GLN A 91 10.83 -7.06 1.60
C GLN A 91 9.36 -7.47 1.81
N SER A 92 8.39 -6.72 1.27
CA SER A 92 6.97 -7.09 1.32
C SER A 92 6.63 -8.41 0.61
N LYS A 93 7.56 -8.95 -0.20
CA LYS A 93 7.38 -10.11 -1.11
C LYS A 93 6.31 -9.91 -2.18
N ARG A 94 5.59 -8.78 -2.18
CA ARG A 94 4.63 -8.41 -3.24
C ARG A 94 5.32 -7.71 -4.41
N CYS A 95 6.46 -7.05 -4.20
CA CYS A 95 7.24 -6.48 -5.29
C CYS A 95 8.12 -7.56 -5.93
N ASP A 96 7.94 -7.83 -7.23
CA ASP A 96 8.79 -8.77 -7.95
C ASP A 96 10.12 -8.15 -8.35
N GLU A 97 10.09 -6.96 -8.94
CA GLU A 97 11.25 -6.19 -9.37
C GLU A 97 10.89 -4.71 -9.23
N ILE A 98 11.73 -3.92 -8.55
CA ILE A 98 11.55 -2.47 -8.47
C ILE A 98 11.93 -1.87 -9.83
N ILE A 99 11.12 -0.94 -10.33
CA ILE A 99 11.36 -0.25 -11.60
C ILE A 99 11.48 1.27 -11.46
N ASP A 100 10.98 1.85 -10.35
CA ASP A 100 11.12 3.27 -10.04
C ASP A 100 11.03 3.49 -8.53
N VAL A 101 11.86 4.40 -8.03
CA VAL A 101 11.82 4.94 -6.68
C VAL A 101 11.92 6.45 -6.80
N SER A 102 10.94 7.17 -6.28
CA SER A 102 10.90 8.62 -6.44
C SER A 102 10.12 9.30 -5.31
N LEU A 103 10.42 10.57 -5.07
CA LEU A 103 9.65 11.39 -4.13
C LEU A 103 8.21 11.53 -4.64
N SER A 104 7.24 11.26 -3.78
CA SER A 104 5.83 11.54 -4.06
C SER A 104 5.55 13.01 -3.77
N ASP A 105 5.61 13.85 -4.79
CA ASP A 105 5.37 15.30 -4.67
C ASP A 105 3.99 15.65 -4.09
N ASN A 106 2.96 14.83 -4.36
CA ASN A 106 1.60 15.04 -3.88
C ASN A 106 1.35 14.53 -2.46
N GLN A 107 2.20 13.63 -1.94
CA GLN A 107 2.09 13.12 -0.57
C GLN A 107 3.20 13.63 0.35
N SER A 108 4.23 14.27 -0.18
CA SER A 108 5.31 14.85 0.61
C SER A 108 5.07 16.33 0.88
N GLU A 109 5.48 16.78 2.07
CA GLU A 109 5.41 18.17 2.51
C GLU A 109 6.81 18.59 3.00
N PRO A 110 7.44 19.61 2.38
CA PRO A 110 8.74 20.12 2.81
C PRO A 110 8.81 20.36 4.32
N LYS A 111 9.94 19.96 4.93
CA LYS A 111 10.23 20.06 6.38
C LYS A 111 9.31 19.24 7.31
N SER A 112 8.21 18.69 6.81
CA SER A 112 7.21 17.98 7.61
C SER A 112 7.22 16.48 7.34
N ARG A 113 7.10 16.07 6.07
CA ARG A 113 6.87 14.66 5.71
C ARG A 113 7.48 14.31 4.36
N ILE A 114 8.33 13.29 4.32
CA ILE A 114 8.84 12.69 3.09
C ILE A 114 8.09 11.38 2.85
N VAL A 115 7.55 11.21 1.64
CA VAL A 115 6.92 9.98 1.16
C VAL A 115 7.53 9.62 -0.19
N PHE A 116 8.01 8.40 -0.33
CA PHE A 116 8.42 7.82 -1.61
C PHE A 116 7.26 7.05 -2.22
N PHE A 117 7.15 7.07 -3.54
CA PHE A 117 6.50 5.97 -4.23
C PHE A 117 7.56 4.98 -4.72
N VAL A 118 7.24 3.70 -4.65
CA VAL A 118 8.06 2.61 -5.19
C VAL A 118 7.18 1.79 -6.13
N ASP A 119 7.57 1.75 -7.40
CA ASP A 119 6.87 0.98 -8.42
C ASP A 119 7.55 -0.34 -8.69
N CYS A 120 6.72 -1.37 -8.86
CA CYS A 120 7.15 -2.71 -9.18
C CYS A 120 6.68 -3.12 -10.57
N LYS A 121 7.46 -3.97 -11.24
CA LYS A 121 7.17 -4.51 -12.57
C LYS A 121 5.83 -5.23 -12.64
N ASN A 122 5.44 -5.94 -11.59
CA ASN A 122 4.12 -6.57 -11.46
C ASN A 122 2.96 -5.60 -11.15
N LYS A 123 3.18 -4.29 -11.34
CA LYS A 123 2.17 -3.23 -11.15
C LYS A 123 1.72 -3.05 -9.71
N GLU A 124 2.48 -3.55 -8.74
CA GLU A 124 2.34 -3.14 -7.35
C GLU A 124 3.01 -1.76 -7.17
N ARG A 125 2.38 -0.91 -6.36
CA ARG A 125 2.94 0.38 -5.94
C ARG A 125 2.87 0.49 -4.43
N PHE A 126 3.90 1.08 -3.84
CA PHE A 126 3.96 1.38 -2.42
C PHE A 126 4.11 2.87 -2.21
N TYR A 127 3.48 3.38 -1.15
CA TYR A 127 3.77 4.70 -0.58
C TYR A 127 4.43 4.49 0.77
N ILE A 128 5.66 4.99 0.91
CA ILE A 128 6.52 4.70 2.05
C ILE A 128 7.02 6.02 2.63
N SER A 129 6.60 6.31 3.85
CA SER A 129 7.00 7.52 4.57
C SER A 129 8.29 7.32 5.36
N GLU A 130 8.90 8.43 5.76
CA GLU A 130 10.02 8.41 6.71
C GLU A 130 9.68 7.66 8.01
N ASN A 131 8.42 7.70 8.47
CA ASN A 131 7.99 6.97 9.66
C ASN A 131 7.96 5.46 9.41
N ASP A 132 7.53 5.01 8.23
CA ASP A 132 7.55 3.59 7.86
C ASP A 132 8.99 3.06 7.83
N ILE A 133 9.92 3.85 7.29
CA ILE A 133 11.36 3.56 7.28
C ILE A 133 11.90 3.41 8.71
N LYS A 134 11.64 4.40 9.57
CA LYS A 134 12.12 4.41 10.95
C LYS A 134 11.54 3.28 11.81
N SER A 135 10.26 2.98 11.61
CA SER A 135 9.55 1.94 12.35
C SER A 135 9.81 0.53 11.82
N LYS A 136 10.40 0.40 10.62
CA LYS A 136 10.66 -0.87 9.93
C LYS A 136 9.41 -1.74 9.83
N LEU A 137 8.25 -1.11 9.66
CA LEU A 137 6.98 -1.81 9.54
C LEU A 137 6.90 -2.55 8.20
N THR A 138 6.17 -3.66 8.20
CA THR A 138 5.74 -4.28 6.94
C THR A 138 4.83 -3.29 6.21
N VAL A 139 5.28 -2.85 5.04
CA VAL A 139 4.51 -1.96 4.16
C VAL A 139 3.56 -2.77 3.29
N GLN A 140 2.38 -2.21 3.05
CA GLN A 140 1.37 -2.82 2.18
C GLN A 140 1.32 -2.04 0.87
N SER A 141 1.18 -2.77 -0.24
CA SER A 141 0.97 -2.11 -1.53
C SER A 141 -0.41 -1.46 -1.58
N VAL A 142 -0.57 -0.49 -2.47
CA VAL A 142 -1.87 0.15 -2.74
C VAL A 142 -2.92 -0.91 -3.07
N LYS A 143 -2.59 -1.89 -3.90
CA LYS A 143 -3.51 -2.95 -4.29
C LYS A 143 -3.93 -3.83 -3.10
N GLU A 144 -2.99 -4.11 -2.19
CA GLU A 144 -3.30 -4.85 -0.96
C GLU A 144 -4.23 -4.06 -0.05
N LYS A 145 -3.93 -2.77 0.19
CA LYS A 145 -4.79 -1.89 0.98
C LYS A 145 -6.18 -1.76 0.35
N PHE A 146 -6.25 -1.62 -0.98
CA PHE A 146 -7.50 -1.60 -1.73
C PHE A 146 -8.32 -2.87 -1.53
N GLY A 147 -7.69 -4.05 -1.57
CA GLY A 147 -8.36 -5.32 -1.37
C GLY A 147 -8.98 -5.49 0.04
N LYS A 148 -8.55 -4.68 1.02
CA LYS A 148 -9.04 -4.72 2.41
C LYS A 148 -10.16 -3.72 2.68
N ILE A 149 -10.32 -2.70 1.85
CA ILE A 149 -11.35 -1.68 2.01
C ILE A 149 -12.55 -2.04 1.11
N GLY A 150 -13.76 -1.95 1.66
CA GLY A 150 -14.96 -2.19 0.87
C GLY A 150 -15.07 -1.17 -0.26
N GLN A 151 -15.04 -1.61 -1.52
CA GLN A 151 -15.17 -0.73 -2.70
C GLN A 151 -16.41 0.18 -2.62
N TYR A 152 -17.47 -0.31 -1.96
CA TYR A 152 -18.68 0.45 -1.69
C TYR A 152 -18.44 1.71 -0.86
N GLU A 153 -17.48 1.70 0.07
CA GLU A 153 -17.18 2.86 0.92
C GLU A 153 -16.60 4.01 0.08
N TYR A 154 -15.67 3.72 -0.82
CA TYR A 154 -15.13 4.70 -1.78
C TYR A 154 -16.22 5.29 -2.68
N TYR A 155 -17.12 4.44 -3.17
CA TYR A 155 -18.29 4.90 -3.93
C TYR A 155 -19.16 5.85 -3.09
N ARG A 156 -19.46 5.49 -1.83
CA ARG A 156 -20.28 6.33 -0.94
C ARG A 156 -19.64 7.69 -0.67
N TYR A 157 -18.33 7.74 -0.42
CA TYR A 157 -17.63 9.01 -0.26
C TYR A 157 -17.64 9.84 -1.54
N CYS A 158 -17.38 9.21 -2.70
CA CYS A 158 -17.41 9.93 -3.98
C CYS A 158 -18.80 10.51 -4.27
N LEU A 159 -19.86 9.74 -4.02
CA LEU A 159 -21.24 10.20 -4.17
C LEU A 159 -21.57 11.37 -3.23
N ASP A 160 -21.12 11.32 -1.97
CA ASP A 160 -21.30 12.43 -1.02
C ASP A 160 -20.59 13.71 -1.50
N MET A 161 -19.39 13.58 -2.07
CA MET A 161 -18.68 14.71 -2.67
C MET A 161 -19.38 15.28 -3.91
N VAL A 162 -19.97 14.43 -4.76
CA VAL A 162 -20.81 14.87 -5.89
C VAL A 162 -21.99 15.68 -5.37
N LYS A 163 -22.73 15.13 -4.38
CA LYS A 163 -23.88 15.81 -3.77
C LYS A 163 -23.52 17.16 -3.19
N LYS A 164 -22.39 17.26 -2.49
CA LYS A 164 -21.89 18.53 -1.91
C LYS A 164 -21.54 19.60 -2.96
N ARG A 165 -21.27 19.21 -4.21
CA ARG A 165 -20.90 20.12 -5.30
C ARG A 165 -22.02 20.36 -6.31
N ALA A 166 -23.10 19.59 -6.26
CA ALA A 166 -24.26 19.79 -7.12
C ALA A 166 -25.04 21.05 -6.71
N ASN A 167 -25.61 21.76 -7.69
CA ASN A 167 -26.50 22.90 -7.43
C ASN A 167 -27.75 22.47 -6.64
N PHE A 168 -28.27 21.28 -6.95
CA PHE A 168 -29.43 20.69 -6.29
C PHE A 168 -29.10 19.28 -5.80
N PRO A 169 -28.52 19.12 -4.59
CA PRO A 169 -28.02 17.83 -4.08
C PRO A 169 -29.06 16.70 -4.06
N ALA A 170 -30.34 17.02 -3.83
CA ALA A 170 -31.43 16.06 -3.82
C ALA A 170 -31.77 15.49 -5.21
N THR A 171 -31.29 16.12 -6.28
CA THR A 171 -31.54 15.68 -7.67
C THR A 171 -30.45 14.76 -8.22
N VAL A 172 -29.40 14.51 -7.43
CA VAL A 172 -28.30 13.64 -7.83
C VAL A 172 -28.78 12.19 -7.85
N ASP A 173 -28.86 11.61 -9.03
CA ASP A 173 -29.17 10.20 -9.25
C ASP A 173 -27.98 9.46 -9.86
N SER A 174 -27.53 8.41 -9.16
CA SER A 174 -26.42 7.53 -9.57
C SER A 174 -26.85 6.07 -9.71
N SER A 175 -28.15 5.80 -9.65
CA SER A 175 -28.70 4.44 -9.65
C SER A 175 -28.66 3.79 -11.03
N ILE A 176 -28.65 4.60 -12.09
CA ILE A 176 -28.88 4.16 -13.47
C ILE A 176 -27.56 3.84 -14.21
N PHE A 177 -26.41 4.24 -13.65
CA PHE A 177 -25.16 4.26 -14.40
C PHE A 177 -24.04 3.38 -13.84
N ASN A 178 -23.07 3.11 -14.73
CA ASN A 178 -21.88 2.33 -14.44
C ASN A 178 -21.02 2.98 -13.34
N LYS A 179 -20.40 2.13 -12.53
CA LYS A 179 -19.54 2.53 -11.40
C LYS A 179 -18.25 1.75 -11.49
N ILE A 180 -17.13 2.44 -11.48
CA ILE A 180 -15.81 1.82 -11.53
C ILE A 180 -15.03 2.30 -10.32
N VAL A 181 -14.56 1.35 -9.51
CA VAL A 181 -13.62 1.62 -8.43
C VAL A 181 -12.34 0.85 -8.76
N ARG A 182 -11.24 1.57 -8.90
CA ARG A 182 -9.96 0.96 -9.30
C ARG A 182 -8.77 1.70 -8.69
N PRO A 183 -7.65 1.03 -8.47
CA PRO A 183 -6.38 1.73 -8.29
C PRO A 183 -6.01 2.48 -9.58
N SER A 184 -5.45 3.68 -9.45
CA SER A 184 -4.77 4.40 -10.53
C SER A 184 -3.37 3.84 -10.74
N VAL A 185 -2.73 4.23 -11.84
CA VAL A 185 -1.29 3.98 -12.05
C VAL A 185 -0.44 4.68 -11.00
N THR A 186 -0.92 5.79 -10.45
CA THR A 186 -0.24 6.49 -9.36
C THR A 186 -0.45 5.82 -8.02
N GLY A 187 -1.31 4.81 -7.90
CA GLY A 187 -1.60 4.17 -6.62
C GLY A 187 -2.63 4.92 -5.76
N ASP A 188 -3.34 5.88 -6.33
CA ASP A 188 -4.52 6.47 -5.71
C ASP A 188 -5.73 5.59 -5.99
N ILE A 189 -6.78 5.64 -5.15
CA ILE A 189 -8.04 4.98 -5.50
C ILE A 189 -8.87 5.95 -6.33
N VAL A 190 -9.25 5.52 -7.53
CA VAL A 190 -10.09 6.29 -8.44
C VAL A 190 -11.48 5.68 -8.49
N VAL A 191 -12.48 6.50 -8.20
CA VAL A 191 -13.89 6.19 -8.40
C VAL A 191 -14.37 6.98 -9.61
N GLN A 192 -14.84 6.29 -10.64
CA GLN A 192 -15.58 6.88 -11.75
C GLN A 192 -17.06 6.56 -11.58
N LEU A 193 -17.86 7.62 -11.58
CA LEU A 193 -19.28 7.57 -11.34
C LEU A 193 -20.02 8.46 -12.34
N GLU A 194 -20.88 7.85 -13.13
CA GLU A 194 -21.88 8.58 -13.91
C GLU A 194 -23.13 8.88 -13.06
N PHE A 195 -23.69 10.08 -13.23
CA PHE A 195 -24.89 10.51 -12.52
C PHE A 195 -25.69 11.53 -13.34
N SER A 196 -26.98 11.67 -13.06
CA SER A 196 -27.77 12.82 -13.49
C SER A 196 -28.01 13.79 -12.34
N ALA A 197 -28.14 15.07 -12.65
CA ALA A 197 -28.49 16.11 -11.69
C ALA A 197 -29.05 17.33 -12.42
N LYS A 198 -29.82 18.17 -11.71
CA LYS A 198 -30.24 19.47 -12.24
C LYS A 198 -29.11 20.50 -12.13
N ASN A 199 -28.86 21.22 -13.21
CA ASN A 199 -27.99 22.40 -13.21
C ASN A 199 -28.70 23.61 -12.57
N ALA A 200 -28.04 24.77 -12.49
CA ALA A 200 -28.59 25.98 -11.86
C ALA A 200 -29.90 26.50 -12.47
N PHE A 201 -30.23 26.12 -13.70
CA PHE A 201 -31.48 26.47 -14.39
C PHE A 201 -32.59 25.43 -14.21
N GLY A 202 -32.35 24.38 -13.42
CA GLY A 202 -33.32 23.30 -13.20
C GLY A 202 -33.40 22.26 -14.32
N VAL A 203 -32.52 22.35 -15.33
CA VAL A 203 -32.45 21.39 -16.44
C VAL A 203 -31.62 20.18 -15.99
N GLU A 204 -32.15 18.98 -16.21
CA GLU A 204 -31.44 17.74 -15.92
C GLU A 204 -30.35 17.49 -16.98
N GLY A 205 -29.12 17.31 -16.51
CA GLY A 205 -27.96 16.93 -17.32
C GLY A 205 -27.37 15.59 -16.86
N LYS A 206 -26.53 15.01 -17.71
CA LYS A 206 -25.74 13.81 -17.40
C LYS A 206 -24.29 14.19 -17.19
N TYR A 207 -23.66 13.60 -16.17
CA TYR A 207 -22.32 13.96 -15.74
C TYR A 207 -21.52 12.71 -15.40
N ASN A 208 -20.21 12.82 -15.54
CA ASN A 208 -19.24 11.88 -15.01
C ASN A 208 -18.44 12.57 -13.89
N ALA A 209 -18.30 11.88 -12.76
CA ALA A 209 -17.45 12.26 -11.64
C ALA A 209 -16.25 11.32 -11.55
N GLU A 210 -15.06 11.88 -11.41
CA GLU A 210 -13.84 11.16 -11.08
C GLU A 210 -13.34 11.63 -9.71
N CYS A 211 -13.34 10.75 -8.72
CA CYS A 211 -12.85 11.00 -7.37
C CYS A 211 -11.52 10.26 -7.14
N SER A 212 -10.47 10.98 -6.76
CA SER A 212 -9.12 10.43 -6.51
C SER A 212 -8.79 10.49 -5.02
N PHE A 213 -8.74 9.35 -4.34
CA PHE A 213 -8.48 9.25 -2.91
C PHE A 213 -6.99 9.00 -2.62
N TYR A 214 -6.38 9.92 -1.88
CA TYR A 214 -5.01 9.81 -1.38
C TYR A 214 -4.98 9.12 0.00
N GLU A 215 -4.02 8.22 0.23
CA GLU A 215 -3.96 7.34 1.42
C GLU A 215 -4.00 8.04 2.78
N HIS A 216 -3.63 9.32 2.86
CA HIS A 216 -3.37 9.94 4.15
C HIS A 216 -4.54 10.70 4.77
N ASN A 217 -5.53 11.14 3.98
CA ASN A 217 -6.46 12.16 4.47
C ASN A 217 -7.94 11.85 4.22
N ARG A 218 -8.29 10.79 3.47
CA ARG A 218 -9.64 10.60 2.89
C ARG A 218 -10.16 11.84 2.13
N THR A 219 -9.33 12.87 1.93
CA THR A 219 -9.60 13.95 0.99
C THR A 219 -9.41 13.37 -0.38
N ALA A 220 -10.49 13.43 -1.15
CA ALA A 220 -10.44 13.14 -2.55
C ALA A 220 -10.55 14.44 -3.34
N ASP A 221 -9.68 14.58 -4.34
CA ASP A 221 -9.95 15.51 -5.41
C ASP A 221 -11.11 14.96 -6.22
N ILE A 222 -12.00 15.84 -6.67
CA ILE A 222 -13.05 15.47 -7.60
C ILE A 222 -12.93 16.30 -8.87
N LYS A 223 -13.23 15.65 -9.99
CA LYS A 223 -13.49 16.30 -11.26
C LYS A 223 -14.88 15.89 -11.72
N ILE A 224 -15.72 16.86 -12.05
CA ILE A 224 -17.06 16.64 -12.62
C ILE A 224 -17.05 17.17 -14.05
N THR A 225 -17.48 16.36 -15.00
CA THR A 225 -17.58 16.71 -16.42
C THR A 225 -18.95 16.34 -16.96
N GLU A 226 -19.56 17.24 -17.73
CA GLU A 226 -20.81 16.96 -18.44
C GLU A 226 -20.58 15.97 -19.58
N ILE A 227 -21.51 15.03 -19.73
CA ILE A 227 -21.53 14.05 -20.81
C ILE A 227 -22.35 14.64 -21.95
N LYS A 228 -21.73 14.79 -23.12
CA LYS A 228 -22.38 15.27 -24.34
C LYS A 228 -23.14 14.16 -25.04
#